data_AF-A0A3D2KFG3-F1
#
_entry.id   AF-A0A3D2KFG3-F1
#
_cell.length_a   1.000
_cell.length_b   1.000
_cell.length_c   1.000
_cell.angle_alpha   90.00
_cell.angle_beta   90.00
_cell.angle_gamma   90.00
#
_symmetry.space_group_name_H-M   'P 1'
#
loop_
_entity.id
_entity.type
_entity.pdbx_description
1 polymer ?
#
loop_
_entity_poly.entity_id
_entity_poly.type
_entity_poly.pdbx_seq_one_letter_code
_entity_poly.pdbx_strand_id
1 'polypeptide(L)'
;MYCRKCGYKNEDDAKYCRKCGTYIWVEEPVEEPVKEEISEEPVEKKTMLPEEPIQQEQRTNASEDKQEKPAEEMQTPGTKEREESRDKKEQEAEDKTEKGKVPQNMWQPDEHLEPIETKIDGTKEKSRVPAMVVCVIGIIVVIGLIIACVWKQQHHPQDINEADKSSELSTEIVETTAATTEQVIDMSSYQTQLDQWKSQFANYSLSAATQPTYDATVAQYEVAIAEQNVDGCNQCETAFAALLEQVKQESYVITVRRNYYAGILERIYYLDTLPDDGDDIQQKMADDHERYAVYDIDSDGIEELMVVINRPETGAVREIIYEYNVDNDSLNRELYTCDGNKHYNNGKIIGWDLDANGDVVNIYNPEDGTYSNGYVIAYRDSMNWINDDVIPPTDCDYRVFSFDHKEDTYMTEEEYNQWLADQTAGATELEIPWKKIVDEEYREYAKAYSAMMLENVKAHLQEGQNDIGVSYIEGGDSCEAAETMLSSIMAVSYDDESGDMVIGSLDGKEFYIGSREDATGVIYQKKAIDNLTLLGLYPGMKKEDAVALIKEYGFHKFSDHAYCTGDAFGSYVIYLDCKKGKVKSIQLNPFCGFAG
;
A
#
# COMPACT_ATOMS: atom_id res chain seq x y z
N MET A 1 17.60 -2.31 -28.14
CA MET A 1 16.94 -1.09 -27.61
C MET A 1 16.61 -1.23 -26.13
N TYR A 2 16.26 -0.15 -25.40
CA TYR A 2 15.80 -0.23 -24.00
C TYR A 2 14.28 -0.07 -23.92
N CYS A 3 13.61 -0.85 -23.07
CA CYS A 3 12.15 -0.78 -22.89
C CYS A 3 11.76 0.38 -21.97
N ARG A 4 10.97 1.33 -22.50
CA ARG A 4 10.55 2.54 -21.76
C ARG A 4 9.70 2.27 -20.51
N LYS A 5 9.00 1.13 -20.39
CA LYS A 5 8.23 0.78 -19.16
C LYS A 5 9.07 0.13 -18.04
N CYS A 6 10.21 -0.53 -18.32
CA CYS A 6 10.84 -1.40 -17.29
C CYS A 6 12.37 -1.48 -17.33
N GLY A 7 13.03 -0.55 -18.03
CA GLY A 7 14.49 -0.47 -18.16
C GLY A 7 15.16 -1.62 -18.91
N TYR A 8 14.44 -2.70 -19.27
CA TYR A 8 15.07 -3.90 -19.81
C TYR A 8 15.68 -3.68 -21.19
N LYS A 9 16.93 -4.13 -21.36
CA LYS A 9 17.65 -4.08 -22.64
C LYS A 9 17.24 -5.24 -23.53
N ASN A 10 16.52 -4.91 -24.60
CA ASN A 10 16.11 -5.83 -25.65
C ASN A 10 17.08 -5.78 -26.84
N GLU A 11 16.98 -6.77 -27.73
CA GLU A 11 17.60 -6.75 -29.06
C GLU A 11 17.08 -5.56 -29.89
N ASP A 12 17.81 -5.13 -30.93
CA ASP A 12 17.56 -3.86 -31.62
C ASP A 12 16.44 -3.94 -32.70
N ASP A 13 15.91 -5.14 -32.95
CA ASP A 13 14.75 -5.44 -33.80
C ASP A 13 13.52 -5.93 -33.00
N ALA A 14 13.60 -5.90 -31.67
CA ALA A 14 12.60 -6.48 -30.78
C ALA A 14 11.31 -5.65 -30.69
N LYS A 15 10.30 -6.00 -31.50
CA LYS A 15 8.96 -5.37 -31.48
C LYS A 15 8.24 -5.42 -30.12
N TYR A 16 8.63 -6.30 -29.19
CA TYR A 16 8.06 -6.41 -27.84
C TYR A 16 9.14 -6.67 -26.79
N CYS A 17 8.94 -6.15 -25.57
CA CYS A 17 9.86 -6.33 -24.46
C CYS A 17 9.82 -7.75 -23.89
N ARG A 18 10.96 -8.44 -23.86
CA ARG A 18 11.07 -9.80 -23.30
C ARG A 18 10.93 -9.89 -21.77
N LYS A 19 10.95 -8.76 -21.04
CA LYS A 19 10.70 -8.72 -19.58
C LYS A 19 9.22 -8.49 -19.24
N CYS A 20 8.52 -7.61 -19.96
CA CYS A 20 7.20 -7.11 -19.55
C CYS A 20 6.13 -7.09 -20.68
N GLY A 21 6.41 -7.68 -21.85
CA GLY A 21 5.46 -7.76 -22.97
C GLY A 21 5.17 -6.45 -23.72
N THR A 22 5.45 -5.29 -23.14
CA THR A 22 5.19 -3.97 -23.75
C THR A 22 5.78 -3.84 -25.15
N TYR A 23 4.96 -3.38 -26.11
CA TYR A 23 5.42 -3.08 -27.47
C TYR A 23 6.54 -2.04 -27.45
N ILE A 24 7.61 -2.26 -28.21
CA ILE A 24 8.70 -1.29 -28.36
C ILE A 24 8.69 -0.83 -29.81
N TRP A 25 8.52 0.47 -29.99
CA TRP A 25 8.49 1.09 -31.31
C TRP A 25 9.82 0.87 -32.04
N VAL A 26 9.73 0.24 -33.22
CA VAL A 26 10.77 0.21 -34.23
C VAL A 26 10.25 1.08 -35.38
N GLU A 27 10.97 2.15 -35.73
CA GLU A 27 10.67 2.93 -36.93
C GLU A 27 10.96 2.04 -38.16
N GLU A 28 9.92 1.67 -38.91
CA GLU A 28 10.12 1.00 -40.20
C GLU A 28 10.68 2.05 -41.19
N PRO A 29 11.76 1.72 -41.95
CA PRO A 29 12.44 2.70 -42.79
C PRO A 29 11.51 3.16 -43.92
N VAL A 30 11.15 4.44 -43.89
CA VAL A 30 10.26 5.06 -44.88
C VAL A 30 10.91 5.02 -46.26
N GLU A 31 10.35 4.24 -47.19
CA GLU A 31 10.70 4.35 -48.60
C GLU A 31 10.24 5.72 -49.14
N GLU A 32 11.16 6.50 -49.72
CA GLU A 32 10.85 7.82 -50.28
C GLU A 32 9.79 7.69 -51.39
N PRO A 33 8.63 8.38 -51.29
CA PRO A 33 7.60 8.31 -52.33
C PRO A 33 8.11 8.98 -53.62
N VAL A 34 8.08 8.22 -54.71
CA VAL A 34 8.49 8.69 -56.04
C VAL A 34 7.63 9.89 -56.47
N LYS A 35 8.29 10.97 -56.92
CA LYS A 35 7.62 12.16 -57.44
C LYS A 35 6.93 11.86 -58.77
N GLU A 36 5.60 11.95 -58.81
CA GLU A 36 4.87 12.26 -60.04
C GLU A 36 4.46 13.76 -60.01
N GLU A 37 4.91 14.50 -61.02
CA GLU A 37 4.43 15.86 -61.32
C GLU A 37 3.14 15.78 -62.14
N ILE A 38 2.10 16.58 -61.86
CA ILE A 38 1.12 17.01 -62.87
C ILE A 38 0.32 18.27 -62.45
N SER A 39 0.39 19.28 -63.33
CA SER A 39 -0.42 20.51 -63.50
C SER A 39 -1.28 21.12 -62.38
N GLU A 40 -1.05 22.40 -62.12
CA GLU A 40 -2.04 23.37 -61.63
C GLU A 40 -3.01 23.83 -62.74
N GLU A 41 -4.27 24.14 -62.42
CA GLU A 41 -4.99 25.40 -62.77
C GLU A 41 -6.42 25.42 -62.12
N PRO A 42 -7.12 26.57 -62.00
CA PRO A 42 -7.86 26.88 -60.75
C PRO A 42 -9.36 27.24 -60.94
N VAL A 43 -9.92 28.05 -60.00
CA VAL A 43 -11.30 28.59 -59.91
C VAL A 43 -12.29 27.59 -59.25
N GLU A 44 -13.22 27.96 -58.34
CA GLU A 44 -13.97 29.23 -58.17
C GLU A 44 -14.07 29.76 -56.72
N LYS A 45 -14.43 31.05 -56.61
CA LYS A 45 -14.51 31.86 -55.38
C LYS A 45 -15.96 32.26 -55.08
N LYS A 46 -16.45 32.06 -53.85
CA LYS A 46 -17.73 32.63 -53.37
C LYS A 46 -17.57 33.29 -52.00
N THR A 47 -18.21 34.44 -51.81
CA THR A 47 -18.08 35.29 -50.62
C THR A 47 -19.43 35.95 -50.31
N MET A 48 -19.85 35.92 -49.03
CA MET A 48 -20.68 36.90 -48.29
C MET A 48 -21.02 36.23 -46.93
N LEU A 49 -20.57 36.72 -45.77
CA LEU A 49 -20.85 37.99 -45.05
C LEU A 49 -22.22 38.01 -44.30
N PRO A 50 -22.34 38.69 -43.14
CA PRO A 50 -22.85 38.03 -41.92
C PRO A 50 -23.93 38.79 -41.13
N GLU A 51 -24.46 38.15 -40.07
CA GLU A 51 -25.19 38.71 -38.91
C GLU A 51 -24.77 37.84 -37.69
N GLU A 52 -24.10 38.33 -36.64
CA GLU A 52 -24.48 39.23 -35.52
C GLU A 52 -24.89 38.47 -34.21
N PRO A 53 -24.69 39.06 -33.01
CA PRO A 53 -24.35 38.27 -31.81
C PRO A 53 -25.50 37.97 -30.84
N ILE A 54 -25.33 36.94 -30.01
CA ILE A 54 -26.18 36.60 -28.86
C ILE A 54 -25.80 37.48 -27.65
N GLN A 55 -26.80 38.05 -26.98
CA GLN A 55 -26.60 38.94 -25.82
C GLN A 55 -26.57 38.20 -24.49
N GLN A 56 -25.87 38.78 -23.51
CA GLN A 56 -25.92 38.40 -22.10
C GLN A 56 -27.24 38.87 -21.47
N GLU A 57 -27.89 38.04 -20.64
CA GLU A 57 -28.93 38.53 -19.73
C GLU A 57 -28.32 39.09 -18.44
N GLN A 58 -28.43 40.40 -18.23
CA GLN A 58 -28.35 40.99 -16.89
C GLN A 58 -29.77 41.21 -16.34
N ARG A 59 -29.98 40.94 -15.06
CA ARG A 59 -31.10 41.53 -14.30
C ARG A 59 -30.58 42.42 -13.17
N THR A 60 -31.08 43.65 -13.19
CA THR A 60 -30.67 44.79 -12.38
C THR A 60 -31.17 44.70 -10.94
N ASN A 61 -30.56 45.49 -10.03
CA ASN A 61 -31.21 46.68 -9.47
C ASN A 61 -30.31 47.47 -8.48
N ALA A 62 -30.34 48.81 -8.62
CA ALA A 62 -29.96 49.88 -7.68
C ALA A 62 -28.51 49.88 -7.10
N SER A 63 -27.69 50.94 -7.10
CA SER A 63 -27.89 52.41 -6.95
C SER A 63 -28.34 52.82 -5.54
N GLU A 64 -27.84 53.87 -4.87
CA GLU A 64 -27.02 55.05 -5.25
C GLU A 64 -25.94 55.33 -4.15
N ASP A 65 -24.68 55.61 -4.51
CA ASP A 65 -24.05 56.96 -4.59
C ASP A 65 -23.70 57.68 -3.25
N LYS A 66 -22.41 57.66 -2.84
CA LYS A 66 -21.52 58.87 -2.89
C LYS A 66 -20.09 58.64 -2.36
N GLN A 67 -19.17 59.44 -2.88
CA GLN A 67 -17.80 59.61 -2.40
C GLN A 67 -17.72 60.74 -1.35
N GLU A 68 -16.77 60.68 -0.41
CA GLU A 68 -15.59 61.59 -0.37
C GLU A 68 -14.67 61.34 0.87
N LYS A 69 -13.41 61.74 0.72
CA LYS A 69 -12.33 61.86 1.75
C LYS A 69 -12.07 63.37 1.99
N PRO A 70 -11.34 63.86 3.02
CA PRO A 70 -10.18 63.24 3.68
C PRO A 70 -10.17 63.37 5.23
N ALA A 71 -8.99 63.31 5.85
CA ALA A 71 -8.76 63.32 7.30
C ALA A 71 -8.18 64.64 7.83
N GLU A 72 -8.23 64.87 9.16
CA GLU A 72 -7.04 65.25 9.94
C GLU A 72 -7.22 65.14 11.49
N GLU A 73 -6.09 65.35 12.18
CA GLU A 73 -5.67 65.14 13.57
C GLU A 73 -6.56 65.40 14.83
N MET A 74 -6.11 64.74 15.93
CA MET A 74 -5.73 65.30 17.27
C MET A 74 -6.54 65.02 18.57
N GLN A 75 -5.75 64.75 19.62
CA GLN A 75 -5.94 65.00 21.08
C GLN A 75 -6.80 64.09 21.98
N THR A 76 -6.09 63.25 22.74
CA THR A 76 -6.33 62.89 24.17
C THR A 76 -6.11 64.13 25.10
N PRO A 77 -6.42 64.15 26.44
CA PRO A 77 -6.63 63.01 27.36
C PRO A 77 -7.77 63.18 28.41
N GLY A 78 -7.92 62.20 29.33
CA GLY A 78 -8.80 62.33 30.50
C GLY A 78 -8.62 61.24 31.58
N THR A 79 -7.82 61.52 32.62
CA THR A 79 -7.60 60.63 33.78
C THR A 79 -8.51 60.95 34.98
N LYS A 80 -8.85 59.91 35.77
CA LYS A 80 -9.20 59.89 37.21
C LYS A 80 -9.07 58.42 37.67
N GLU A 81 -8.23 58.09 38.65
CA GLU A 81 -8.45 58.15 40.11
C GLU A 81 -9.59 57.22 40.57
N ARG A 82 -9.38 56.16 41.40
CA ARG A 82 -8.76 56.07 42.75
C ARG A 82 -9.72 56.68 43.80
N GLU A 83 -10.11 56.03 44.92
CA GLU A 83 -9.53 54.92 45.72
C GLU A 83 -10.57 54.13 46.56
N GLU A 84 -10.08 53.18 47.38
CA GLU A 84 -10.68 52.57 48.60
C GLU A 84 -11.85 51.56 48.44
N SER A 85 -12.01 50.57 49.32
CA SER A 85 -11.55 50.41 50.72
C SER A 85 -11.13 48.97 51.10
N ARG A 86 -10.77 48.73 52.39
CA ARG A 86 -10.16 47.50 52.96
C ARG A 86 -10.90 47.08 54.25
N ASP A 87 -10.47 45.96 54.86
CA ASP A 87 -10.82 45.43 56.21
C ASP A 87 -12.10 44.55 56.28
N LYS A 88 -12.21 43.47 57.08
CA LYS A 88 -11.25 42.84 58.04
C LYS A 88 -11.66 41.41 58.50
N LYS A 89 -10.77 40.77 59.28
CA LYS A 89 -10.96 39.60 60.20
C LYS A 89 -11.21 38.22 59.57
N GLU A 90 -10.91 37.06 60.18
CA GLU A 90 -9.99 36.49 61.22
C GLU A 90 -10.51 35.03 61.40
N GLN A 91 -9.68 33.97 61.37
CA GLN A 91 -9.01 33.31 62.50
C GLN A 91 -9.98 32.70 63.56
N GLU A 92 -9.87 31.45 64.04
CA GLU A 92 -8.81 30.40 63.91
C GLU A 92 -9.39 29.10 63.26
N ALA A 93 -9.07 27.81 63.52
CA ALA A 93 -8.32 27.06 64.55
C ALA A 93 -7.76 25.71 63.98
N GLU A 94 -7.47 24.70 64.83
CA GLU A 94 -6.89 23.38 64.47
C GLU A 94 -7.81 22.17 64.75
N ASP A 95 -7.56 21.01 64.11
CA ASP A 95 -7.48 19.72 64.83
C ASP A 95 -6.53 18.71 64.13
N LYS A 96 -6.15 17.64 64.83
CA LYS A 96 -5.29 16.51 64.40
C LYS A 96 -6.07 15.20 64.69
N THR A 97 -5.81 14.01 64.16
CA THR A 97 -4.53 13.27 64.26
C THR A 97 -4.62 11.93 63.50
N GLU A 98 -3.55 11.58 62.76
CA GLU A 98 -3.05 10.22 62.43
C GLU A 98 -3.88 9.05 61.81
N LYS A 99 -3.18 8.40 60.85
CA LYS A 99 -3.01 6.94 60.60
C LYS A 99 -4.00 6.16 59.72
N GLY A 100 -3.51 5.83 58.52
CA GLY A 100 -4.00 4.77 57.64
C GLY A 100 -3.15 4.62 56.38
N LYS A 101 -1.91 4.11 56.47
CA LYS A 101 -1.07 3.84 55.28
C LYS A 101 -1.34 2.45 54.72
N VAL A 102 -1.62 2.38 53.41
CA VAL A 102 -1.54 1.18 52.56
C VAL A 102 -0.61 1.55 51.38
N PRO A 103 0.32 0.67 50.96
CA PRO A 103 1.30 1.03 49.92
C PRO A 103 0.73 0.85 48.50
N GLN A 104 0.80 1.89 47.67
CA GLN A 104 0.83 1.73 46.23
C GLN A 104 2.21 1.22 45.83
N ASN A 105 2.28 0.01 45.26
CA ASN A 105 3.42 -0.45 44.47
C ASN A 105 2.98 -0.48 43.00
N MET A 106 2.78 0.70 42.42
CA MET A 106 2.56 0.87 40.99
C MET A 106 3.92 0.77 40.27
N TRP A 107 3.93 0.22 39.06
CA TRP A 107 5.17 -0.10 38.35
C TRP A 107 5.75 1.17 37.69
N GLN A 108 6.95 1.59 38.08
CA GLN A 108 7.72 2.63 37.41
C GLN A 108 9.11 2.08 37.04
N PRO A 109 9.60 2.26 35.80
CA PRO A 109 10.97 1.95 35.43
C PRO A 109 11.95 3.00 35.96
N ASP A 110 13.14 2.58 36.40
CA ASP A 110 14.18 3.50 36.89
C ASP A 110 14.83 4.30 35.74
N GLU A 111 14.57 5.62 35.69
CA GLU A 111 15.27 6.55 34.79
C GLU A 111 16.71 6.84 35.27
N HIS A 112 17.67 5.97 34.96
CA HIS A 112 19.11 6.31 35.08
C HIS A 112 19.92 5.71 33.90
N LEU A 113 20.11 6.53 32.87
CA LEU A 113 21.04 6.28 31.75
C LEU A 113 22.05 7.43 31.64
N GLU A 114 23.32 7.16 31.94
CA GLU A 114 24.43 8.03 31.52
C GLU A 114 24.85 7.66 30.07
N PRO A 115 25.18 8.63 29.21
CA PRO A 115 25.54 8.35 27.82
C PRO A 115 26.95 7.74 27.72
N ILE A 116 27.03 6.52 27.19
CA ILE A 116 28.31 5.85 26.88
C ILE A 116 28.61 6.05 25.39
N GLU A 117 29.57 6.93 25.07
CA GLU A 117 30.13 7.04 23.72
C GLU A 117 30.81 5.73 23.30
N THR A 118 30.30 5.06 22.27
CA THR A 118 30.95 3.90 21.63
C THR A 118 31.45 4.25 20.23
N LYS A 119 32.78 4.34 20.09
CA LYS A 119 33.42 4.51 18.78
C LYS A 119 33.32 3.22 17.98
N ILE A 120 32.82 3.31 16.75
CA ILE A 120 32.81 2.19 15.80
C ILE A 120 34.07 2.26 14.94
N ASP A 121 35.07 1.42 15.27
CA ASP A 121 36.22 1.19 14.39
C ASP A 121 35.79 0.29 13.21
N GLY A 122 35.92 0.79 11.99
CA GLY A 122 35.44 0.10 10.79
C GLY A 122 36.23 -1.17 10.45
N THR A 123 35.54 -2.25 10.14
CA THR A 123 36.13 -3.46 9.52
C THR A 123 35.36 -3.88 8.27
N LYS A 124 36.09 -4.49 7.32
CA LYS A 124 35.67 -4.62 5.92
C LYS A 124 34.54 -5.64 5.73
N GLU A 125 33.57 -5.26 4.92
CA GLU A 125 32.58 -6.19 4.37
C GLU A 125 33.22 -7.37 3.62
N LYS A 126 32.47 -8.47 3.57
CA LYS A 126 32.60 -9.52 2.56
C LYS A 126 31.23 -9.70 1.93
N SER A 127 31.14 -9.49 0.63
CA SER A 127 29.88 -9.64 -0.11
C SER A 127 29.28 -11.04 0.11
N ARG A 128 28.10 -11.07 0.73
CA ARG A 128 27.25 -12.24 0.83
C ARG A 128 26.18 -12.11 -0.25
N VAL A 129 26.30 -12.89 -1.32
CA VAL A 129 25.17 -13.10 -2.23
C VAL A 129 24.05 -13.78 -1.43
N PRO A 130 22.83 -13.22 -1.36
CA PRO A 130 21.75 -13.83 -0.60
C PRO A 130 21.29 -15.13 -1.26
N ALA A 131 20.96 -16.14 -0.44
CA ALA A 131 20.62 -17.47 -0.91
C ALA A 131 19.39 -17.51 -1.85
N MET A 132 18.50 -16.52 -1.72
CA MET A 132 17.29 -16.37 -2.54
C MET A 132 17.61 -16.31 -4.05
N VAL A 133 18.71 -15.64 -4.45
CA VAL A 133 19.15 -15.58 -5.86
C VAL A 133 19.47 -16.96 -6.42
N VAL A 134 20.01 -17.87 -5.59
CA VAL A 134 20.30 -19.25 -5.98
C VAL A 134 19.00 -20.06 -6.15
N CYS A 135 18.00 -19.81 -5.30
CA CYS A 135 16.68 -20.44 -5.42
C CYS A 135 15.93 -19.99 -6.68
N VAL A 136 15.88 -18.68 -6.95
CA VAL A 136 15.20 -18.12 -8.15
C VAL A 136 15.85 -18.63 -9.44
N ILE A 137 17.19 -18.64 -9.54
CA ILE A 137 17.90 -19.22 -10.68
C ILE A 137 17.61 -20.74 -10.80
N GLY A 138 17.52 -21.46 -9.67
CA GLY A 138 17.14 -22.87 -9.66
C GLY A 138 15.75 -23.13 -10.25
N ILE A 139 14.74 -22.34 -9.84
CA ILE A 139 13.36 -22.45 -10.32
C ILE A 139 13.28 -22.13 -11.82
N ILE A 140 13.93 -21.05 -12.28
CA ILE A 140 13.97 -20.68 -13.70
C ILE A 140 14.61 -21.79 -14.56
N VAL A 141 15.67 -22.45 -14.06
CA VAL A 141 16.30 -23.59 -14.75
C VAL A 141 15.37 -24.80 -14.81
N VAL A 142 14.60 -25.09 -13.75
CA VAL A 142 13.62 -26.18 -13.75
C VAL A 142 12.48 -25.91 -14.74
N ILE A 143 11.92 -24.69 -14.76
CA ILE A 143 10.87 -24.28 -15.70
C ILE A 143 11.40 -24.38 -17.15
N GLY A 144 12.61 -23.88 -17.41
CA GLY A 144 13.25 -23.99 -18.73
C GLY A 144 13.47 -25.44 -19.19
N LEU A 145 13.80 -26.35 -18.28
CA LEU A 145 13.91 -27.79 -18.58
C LEU A 145 12.55 -28.44 -18.88
N ILE A 146 11.48 -28.05 -18.18
CA ILE A 146 10.12 -28.52 -18.46
C ILE A 146 9.67 -28.07 -19.87
N ILE A 147 9.85 -26.78 -20.19
CA ILE A 147 9.52 -26.22 -21.52
C ILE A 147 10.34 -26.94 -22.62
N ALA A 148 11.64 -27.17 -22.40
CA ALA A 148 12.48 -27.89 -23.36
C ALA A 148 12.05 -29.36 -23.57
N CYS A 149 11.55 -30.03 -22.54
CA CYS A 149 10.97 -31.37 -22.66
C CYS A 149 9.68 -31.37 -23.49
N VAL A 150 8.74 -30.45 -23.21
CA VAL A 150 7.48 -30.31 -23.96
C VAL A 150 7.76 -30.02 -25.44
N TRP A 151 8.65 -29.06 -25.73
CA TRP A 151 9.00 -28.69 -27.10
C TRP A 151 9.66 -29.84 -27.88
N LYS A 152 10.50 -30.64 -27.22
CA LYS A 152 11.08 -31.86 -27.80
C LYS A 152 10.05 -32.96 -28.05
N GLN A 153 8.98 -33.02 -27.25
CA GLN A 153 7.92 -34.02 -27.38
C GLN A 153 6.94 -33.70 -28.53
N GLN A 154 6.73 -32.42 -28.85
CA GLN A 154 5.88 -31.97 -29.97
C GLN A 154 6.53 -32.14 -31.36
N HIS A 155 7.85 -32.30 -31.45
CA HIS A 155 8.60 -32.27 -32.72
C HIS A 155 9.23 -33.62 -33.14
N HIS A 156 8.67 -34.75 -32.71
CA HIS A 156 9.12 -36.08 -33.13
C HIS A 156 8.39 -36.55 -34.41
N PRO A 157 9.07 -36.76 -35.55
CA PRO A 157 8.45 -37.33 -36.74
C PRO A 157 8.10 -38.81 -36.53
N GLN A 158 6.98 -39.27 -37.10
CA GLN A 158 6.66 -40.69 -37.19
C GLN A 158 7.16 -41.28 -38.52
N ASP A 159 8.16 -42.16 -38.44
CA ASP A 159 8.52 -43.04 -39.56
C ASP A 159 7.63 -44.30 -39.54
N ILE A 160 6.84 -44.49 -40.59
CA ILE A 160 6.10 -45.74 -40.87
C ILE A 160 6.25 -46.07 -42.35
N ASN A 161 6.79 -47.25 -42.69
CA ASN A 161 6.67 -47.82 -44.03
C ASN A 161 6.76 -49.36 -44.03
N GLU A 162 6.05 -49.95 -44.98
CA GLU A 162 5.43 -51.29 -44.98
C GLU A 162 6.31 -52.54 -45.18
N ALA A 163 5.68 -53.71 -44.90
CA ALA A 163 5.85 -55.01 -45.56
C ALA A 163 7.11 -55.87 -45.23
N ASP A 164 7.14 -57.21 -45.43
CA ASP A 164 6.24 -58.11 -46.19
C ASP A 164 6.27 -59.59 -45.67
N LYS A 165 5.29 -60.39 -46.11
CA LYS A 165 5.25 -61.88 -46.32
C LYS A 165 4.63 -62.86 -45.29
N SER A 166 3.54 -63.48 -45.78
CA SER A 166 3.18 -64.93 -45.75
C SER A 166 2.77 -65.59 -44.42
N SER A 167 1.80 -66.52 -44.37
CA SER A 167 0.87 -67.05 -45.40
C SER A 167 -0.33 -67.75 -44.75
N GLU A 168 -1.46 -67.82 -45.48
CA GLU A 168 -2.50 -68.88 -45.54
C GLU A 168 -2.68 -69.85 -44.33
N LEU A 169 -3.91 -70.16 -43.84
CA LEU A 169 -5.14 -70.46 -44.59
C LEU A 169 -6.41 -70.47 -43.69
N SER A 170 -7.60 -70.29 -44.31
CA SER A 170 -8.93 -70.77 -43.89
C SER A 170 -9.52 -70.41 -42.51
N THR A 171 -10.29 -69.32 -42.49
CA THR A 171 -11.71 -69.25 -42.06
C THR A 171 -12.21 -70.03 -40.83
N GLU A 172 -12.69 -69.28 -39.82
CA GLU A 172 -14.12 -69.26 -39.47
C GLU A 172 -14.51 -67.84 -39.03
N ILE A 173 -15.74 -67.39 -39.32
CA ILE A 173 -16.22 -66.06 -38.92
C ILE A 173 -16.93 -66.18 -37.58
N VAL A 174 -16.38 -65.55 -36.54
CA VAL A 174 -17.08 -65.29 -35.28
C VAL A 174 -17.13 -63.79 -35.07
N GLU A 175 -18.34 -63.22 -35.09
CA GLU A 175 -18.58 -61.82 -34.75
C GLU A 175 -18.46 -61.62 -33.23
N THR A 176 -17.22 -61.56 -32.71
CA THR A 176 -16.99 -60.95 -31.41
C THR A 176 -17.02 -59.44 -31.56
N THR A 177 -18.18 -58.84 -31.35
CA THR A 177 -18.30 -57.41 -31.06
C THR A 177 -17.55 -57.11 -29.76
N ALA A 178 -16.29 -56.73 -29.90
CA ALA A 178 -15.50 -56.15 -28.82
C ALA A 178 -16.10 -54.79 -28.48
N ALA A 179 -17.13 -54.80 -27.63
CA ALA A 179 -17.64 -53.59 -27.00
C ALA A 179 -16.52 -53.00 -26.15
N THR A 180 -15.84 -52.00 -26.70
CA THR A 180 -15.01 -51.08 -25.92
C THR A 180 -15.94 -50.39 -24.94
N THR A 181 -15.96 -50.87 -23.69
CA THR A 181 -16.59 -50.16 -22.59
C THR A 181 -15.88 -48.82 -22.44
N GLU A 182 -16.43 -47.76 -23.03
CA GLU A 182 -16.01 -46.40 -22.76
C GLU A 182 -16.18 -46.18 -21.26
N GLN A 183 -15.05 -46.13 -20.56
CA GLN A 183 -15.01 -45.89 -19.13
C GLN A 183 -15.24 -44.41 -18.91
N VAL A 184 -16.51 -43.99 -18.96
CA VAL A 184 -16.95 -42.61 -18.78
C VAL A 184 -16.31 -42.06 -17.52
N ILE A 185 -15.44 -41.05 -17.71
CA ILE A 185 -14.72 -40.42 -16.61
C ILE A 185 -15.67 -39.40 -16.00
N ASP A 186 -15.92 -39.52 -14.69
CA ASP A 186 -16.78 -38.59 -13.98
C ASP A 186 -16.04 -37.26 -13.72
N MET A 187 -16.17 -36.33 -14.66
CA MET A 187 -15.56 -35.01 -14.57
C MET A 187 -16.28 -34.06 -13.58
N SER A 188 -17.33 -34.50 -12.88
CA SER A 188 -18.05 -33.63 -11.92
C SER A 188 -17.19 -33.25 -10.71
N SER A 189 -16.23 -34.09 -10.33
CA SER A 189 -15.20 -33.77 -9.34
C SER A 189 -14.32 -32.61 -9.80
N TYR A 190 -13.80 -32.66 -11.04
CA TYR A 190 -12.96 -31.62 -11.62
C TYR A 190 -13.72 -30.29 -11.82
N GLN A 191 -15.01 -30.32 -12.19
CA GLN A 191 -15.84 -29.12 -12.20
C GLN A 191 -15.99 -28.52 -10.78
N THR A 192 -16.26 -29.36 -9.78
CA THR A 192 -16.35 -28.93 -8.37
C THR A 192 -15.03 -28.32 -7.89
N GLN A 193 -13.89 -28.86 -8.33
CA GLN A 193 -12.56 -28.36 -7.99
C GLN A 193 -12.25 -27.01 -8.68
N LEU A 194 -12.66 -26.83 -9.93
CA LEU A 194 -12.56 -25.54 -10.64
C LEU A 194 -13.41 -24.45 -9.97
N ASP A 195 -14.63 -24.79 -9.55
CA ASP A 195 -15.52 -23.85 -8.86
C ASP A 195 -14.97 -23.48 -7.46
N GLN A 196 -14.30 -24.40 -6.78
CA GLN A 196 -13.54 -24.10 -5.55
C GLN A 196 -12.36 -23.16 -5.82
N TRP A 197 -11.56 -23.38 -6.88
CA TRP A 197 -10.46 -22.47 -7.24
C TRP A 197 -10.98 -21.06 -7.52
N LYS A 198 -12.04 -20.92 -8.34
CA LYS A 198 -12.69 -19.63 -8.61
C LYS A 198 -13.16 -18.94 -7.33
N SER A 199 -13.72 -19.69 -6.38
CA SER A 199 -14.13 -19.19 -5.06
C SER A 199 -12.95 -18.77 -4.16
N GLN A 200 -11.80 -19.44 -4.26
CA GLN A 200 -10.58 -19.06 -3.52
C GLN A 200 -9.95 -17.79 -4.07
N PHE A 201 -9.79 -17.69 -5.40
CA PHE A 201 -9.25 -16.49 -6.05
C PHE A 201 -10.15 -15.26 -5.89
N ALA A 202 -11.47 -15.42 -5.73
CA ALA A 202 -12.41 -14.33 -5.45
C ALA A 202 -12.17 -13.60 -4.11
N ASN A 203 -11.33 -14.12 -3.21
CA ASN A 203 -10.92 -13.45 -1.97
C ASN A 203 -9.70 -12.54 -2.15
N TYR A 204 -9.08 -12.50 -3.33
CA TYR A 204 -7.85 -11.76 -3.61
C TYR A 204 -8.00 -10.83 -4.81
N SER A 205 -7.32 -9.70 -4.79
CA SER A 205 -7.19 -8.82 -5.95
C SER A 205 -6.07 -9.32 -6.86
N LEU A 206 -6.41 -9.78 -8.06
CA LEU A 206 -5.42 -10.19 -9.06
C LEU A 206 -4.72 -8.96 -9.66
N SER A 207 -3.39 -9.00 -9.70
CA SER A 207 -2.57 -7.94 -10.30
C SER A 207 -2.61 -7.99 -11.83
N ALA A 208 -2.16 -6.93 -12.50
CA ALA A 208 -2.01 -6.92 -13.96
C ALA A 208 -1.06 -8.02 -14.49
N ALA A 209 -0.21 -8.61 -13.62
CA ALA A 209 0.65 -9.74 -13.94
C ALA A 209 -0.02 -11.10 -13.70
N THR A 210 -0.81 -11.26 -12.63
CA THR A 210 -1.46 -12.54 -12.30
C THR A 210 -2.81 -12.75 -12.99
N GLN A 211 -3.59 -11.70 -13.27
CA GLN A 211 -4.89 -11.79 -13.94
C GLN A 211 -4.84 -12.54 -15.30
N PRO A 212 -3.92 -12.26 -16.25
CA PRO A 212 -3.88 -12.99 -17.53
C PRO A 212 -3.50 -14.47 -17.35
N THR A 213 -2.73 -14.78 -16.31
CA THR A 213 -2.32 -16.16 -15.98
C THR A 213 -3.49 -16.94 -15.37
N TYR A 214 -4.29 -16.30 -14.52
CA TYR A 214 -5.53 -16.86 -13.98
C TYR A 214 -6.53 -17.18 -15.10
N ASP A 215 -6.83 -16.21 -15.97
CA ASP A 215 -7.81 -16.39 -17.06
C ASP A 215 -7.37 -17.49 -18.04
N ALA A 216 -6.08 -17.54 -18.38
CA ALA A 216 -5.53 -18.60 -19.21
C ALA A 216 -5.59 -19.99 -18.56
N THR A 217 -5.43 -20.08 -17.24
CA THR A 217 -5.51 -21.35 -16.48
C THR A 217 -6.96 -21.82 -16.35
N VAL A 218 -7.91 -20.92 -16.08
CA VAL A 218 -9.35 -21.22 -16.10
C VAL A 218 -9.77 -21.77 -17.47
N ALA A 219 -9.40 -21.10 -18.57
CA ALA A 219 -9.76 -21.54 -19.92
C ALA A 219 -9.18 -22.91 -20.27
N GLN A 220 -7.92 -23.20 -19.86
CA GLN A 220 -7.30 -24.52 -20.07
C GLN A 220 -7.99 -25.61 -19.25
N TYR A 221 -8.38 -25.33 -18.00
CA TYR A 221 -9.10 -26.27 -17.15
C TYR A 221 -10.49 -26.59 -17.72
N GLU A 222 -11.24 -25.60 -18.21
CA GLU A 222 -12.56 -25.80 -18.83
C GLU A 222 -12.48 -26.62 -20.12
N VAL A 223 -11.45 -26.42 -20.94
CA VAL A 223 -11.17 -27.28 -22.10
C VAL A 223 -10.82 -28.71 -21.66
N ALA A 224 -9.97 -28.89 -20.64
CA ALA A 224 -9.61 -30.21 -20.15
C ALA A 224 -10.80 -31.00 -19.57
N ILE A 225 -11.75 -30.32 -18.89
CA ILE A 225 -13.04 -30.90 -18.49
C ILE A 225 -13.84 -31.36 -19.71
N ALA A 226 -14.00 -30.49 -20.71
CA ALA A 226 -14.79 -30.77 -21.91
C ALA A 226 -14.23 -31.93 -22.76
N GLU A 227 -12.90 -32.06 -22.81
CA GLU A 227 -12.19 -33.15 -23.50
C GLU A 227 -12.07 -34.44 -22.67
N GLN A 228 -12.54 -34.47 -21.42
CA GLN A 228 -12.31 -35.55 -20.43
C GLN A 228 -10.80 -35.84 -20.20
N ASN A 229 -9.97 -34.82 -20.37
CA ASN A 229 -8.52 -34.90 -20.29
C ASN A 229 -8.02 -34.77 -18.84
N VAL A 230 -8.06 -35.89 -18.11
CA VAL A 230 -7.61 -36.01 -16.71
C VAL A 230 -6.20 -35.44 -16.49
N ASP A 231 -5.25 -35.77 -17.35
CA ASP A 231 -3.87 -35.28 -17.21
C ASP A 231 -3.78 -33.76 -17.44
N GLY A 232 -4.64 -33.19 -18.28
CA GLY A 232 -4.82 -31.75 -18.44
C GLY A 232 -5.38 -31.08 -17.19
N CYS A 233 -6.43 -31.65 -16.58
CA CYS A 233 -6.98 -31.15 -15.32
C CYS A 233 -5.94 -31.15 -14.20
N ASN A 234 -5.23 -32.27 -14.00
CA ASN A 234 -4.18 -32.41 -12.96
C ASN A 234 -3.02 -31.39 -13.16
N GLN A 235 -2.68 -31.07 -14.41
CA GLN A 235 -1.70 -30.01 -14.73
C GLN A 235 -2.23 -28.62 -14.36
N CYS A 236 -3.51 -28.33 -14.66
CA CYS A 236 -4.12 -27.05 -14.34
C CYS A 236 -4.35 -26.87 -12.82
N GLU A 237 -4.62 -27.93 -12.06
CA GLU A 237 -4.62 -27.90 -10.58
C GLU A 237 -3.24 -27.52 -10.02
N THR A 238 -2.17 -28.07 -10.60
CA THR A 238 -0.79 -27.75 -10.21
C THR A 238 -0.46 -26.28 -10.53
N ALA A 239 -0.93 -25.77 -11.67
CA ALA A 239 -0.78 -24.37 -12.05
C ALA A 239 -1.57 -23.42 -11.12
N PHE A 240 -2.82 -23.75 -10.79
CA PHE A 240 -3.61 -22.97 -9.83
C PHE A 240 -3.00 -22.95 -8.43
N ALA A 241 -2.44 -24.06 -7.94
CA ALA A 241 -1.77 -24.08 -6.65
C ALA A 241 -0.54 -23.16 -6.60
N ALA A 242 0.26 -23.13 -7.66
CA ALA A 242 1.41 -22.22 -7.78
C ALA A 242 0.97 -20.74 -7.91
N LEU A 243 -0.08 -20.48 -8.70
CA LEU A 243 -0.63 -19.14 -8.90
C LEU A 243 -1.30 -18.58 -7.64
N LEU A 244 -2.00 -19.41 -6.86
CA LEU A 244 -2.62 -18.98 -5.60
C LEU A 244 -1.55 -18.58 -4.59
N GLU A 245 -0.44 -19.32 -4.53
CA GLU A 245 0.68 -18.94 -3.66
C GLU A 245 1.30 -17.62 -4.10
N GLN A 246 1.53 -17.40 -5.40
CA GLN A 246 1.99 -16.10 -5.91
C GLN A 246 1.02 -14.96 -5.54
N VAL A 247 -0.28 -15.14 -5.76
CA VAL A 247 -1.32 -14.13 -5.47
C VAL A 247 -1.43 -13.84 -3.97
N LYS A 248 -1.21 -14.83 -3.10
CA LYS A 248 -1.10 -14.63 -1.65
C LYS A 248 0.12 -13.79 -1.27
N GLN A 249 1.28 -14.03 -1.87
CA GLN A 249 2.48 -13.24 -1.61
C GLN A 249 2.34 -11.79 -2.13
N GLU A 250 1.75 -11.59 -3.32
CA GLU A 250 1.39 -10.26 -3.84
C GLU A 250 0.42 -9.53 -2.88
N SER A 251 -0.64 -10.23 -2.41
CA SER A 251 -1.62 -9.68 -1.47
C SER A 251 -1.02 -9.38 -0.09
N TYR A 252 -0.07 -10.19 0.40
CA TYR A 252 0.66 -9.97 1.64
C TYR A 252 1.43 -8.65 1.59
N VAL A 253 2.21 -8.43 0.53
CA VAL A 253 3.01 -7.20 0.35
C VAL A 253 2.11 -5.96 0.32
N ILE A 254 1.01 -5.98 -0.43
CA ILE A 254 0.04 -4.87 -0.48
C ILE A 254 -0.55 -4.60 0.90
N THR A 255 -0.88 -5.66 1.66
CA THR A 255 -1.53 -5.53 2.98
C THR A 255 -0.56 -5.04 4.05
N VAL A 256 0.72 -5.45 4.02
CA VAL A 256 1.79 -4.86 4.87
C VAL A 256 1.92 -3.36 4.57
N ARG A 257 2.03 -3.00 3.28
CA ARG A 257 2.23 -1.61 2.84
C ARG A 257 1.09 -0.70 3.26
N ARG A 258 -0.16 -1.09 3.01
CA ARG A 258 -1.34 -0.31 3.39
C ARG A 258 -1.50 -0.18 4.92
N ASN A 259 -1.07 -1.18 5.69
CA ASN A 259 -1.01 -1.10 7.15
C ASN A 259 0.06 -0.11 7.64
N TYR A 260 1.22 -0.03 6.98
CA TYR A 260 2.21 1.03 7.24
C TYR A 260 1.64 2.42 6.90
N TYR A 261 0.95 2.56 5.77
CA TYR A 261 0.27 3.81 5.38
C TYR A 261 -0.82 4.23 6.37
N ALA A 262 -1.58 3.28 6.94
CA ALA A 262 -2.50 3.58 8.03
C ALA A 262 -1.76 4.16 9.25
N GLY A 263 -0.56 3.67 9.58
CA GLY A 263 0.27 4.23 10.65
C GLY A 263 0.69 5.68 10.39
N ILE A 264 1.02 6.02 9.13
CA ILE A 264 1.30 7.41 8.72
C ILE A 264 0.06 8.29 8.88
N LEU A 265 -1.10 7.83 8.41
CA LEU A 265 -2.35 8.58 8.48
C LEU A 265 -2.84 8.78 9.92
N GLU A 266 -2.71 7.77 10.78
CA GLU A 266 -3.00 7.82 12.21
C GLU A 266 -2.13 8.88 12.92
N ARG A 267 -0.84 8.94 12.57
CA ARG A 267 0.11 9.94 13.08
C ARG A 267 -0.26 11.37 12.64
N ILE A 268 -0.67 11.56 11.39
CA ILE A 268 -1.11 12.86 10.86
C ILE A 268 -2.45 13.30 11.47
N TYR A 269 -3.35 12.35 11.74
CA TYR A 269 -4.67 12.62 12.33
C TYR A 269 -4.60 12.98 13.81
N TYR A 270 -3.85 12.22 14.62
CA TYR A 270 -3.80 12.40 16.08
C TYR A 270 -2.65 13.27 16.60
N LEU A 271 -1.49 13.30 15.93
CA LEU A 271 -0.28 13.99 16.42
C LEU A 271 0.16 15.15 15.52
N ASP A 272 -0.57 15.48 14.46
CA ASP A 272 -0.26 16.58 13.53
C ASP A 272 1.20 16.53 13.02
N THR A 273 1.78 15.33 12.80
CA THR A 273 3.19 15.18 12.34
C THR A 273 3.33 14.26 11.13
N LEU A 274 4.26 14.62 10.24
CA LEU A 274 4.72 13.78 9.14
C LEU A 274 5.69 12.68 9.61
N PRO A 275 5.84 11.56 8.86
CA PRO A 275 6.70 10.45 9.26
C PRO A 275 8.20 10.82 9.28
N ASP A 276 8.61 11.70 8.37
CA ASP A 276 9.98 11.95 7.93
C ASP A 276 10.56 13.26 8.49
N ASP A 277 11.27 13.12 9.61
CA ASP A 277 12.06 14.13 10.34
C ASP A 277 11.30 15.28 11.04
N GLY A 278 9.97 15.19 11.15
CA GLY A 278 9.24 15.84 12.25
C GLY A 278 9.01 17.34 12.13
N ASP A 279 8.82 17.84 10.90
CA ASP A 279 8.13 19.11 10.68
C ASP A 279 6.69 18.99 11.24
N ASP A 280 6.46 19.43 12.48
CA ASP A 280 5.14 19.63 13.07
C ASP A 280 4.23 20.35 12.07
N ILE A 281 2.99 19.91 11.87
CA ILE A 281 1.95 20.68 11.16
C ILE A 281 1.48 21.77 12.12
N GLN A 282 2.33 22.77 12.38
CA GLN A 282 2.09 23.78 13.40
C GLN A 282 0.82 24.56 13.06
N GLN A 283 -0.22 24.30 13.86
CA GLN A 283 -1.55 24.91 13.80
C GLN A 283 -2.35 24.59 12.52
N LYS A 284 -3.00 23.42 12.48
CA LYS A 284 -4.05 23.11 11.47
C LYS A 284 -4.98 24.31 11.23
N MET A 285 -5.11 24.72 9.97
CA MET A 285 -6.13 25.69 9.56
C MET A 285 -7.53 25.05 9.68
N ALA A 286 -8.56 25.88 9.84
CA ALA A 286 -9.92 25.42 10.21
C ALA A 286 -10.73 24.77 9.07
N ASP A 287 -10.09 24.31 7.99
CA ASP A 287 -10.73 23.96 6.71
C ASP A 287 -10.42 22.52 6.25
N ASP A 288 -11.40 21.96 5.53
CA ASP A 288 -11.55 20.55 5.10
C ASP A 288 -10.61 20.12 3.95
N HIS A 289 -9.34 20.56 3.97
CA HIS A 289 -8.36 20.31 2.89
C HIS A 289 -7.57 18.99 3.05
N GLU A 290 -7.56 18.40 4.25
CA GLU A 290 -6.75 17.23 4.57
C GLU A 290 -7.34 15.94 3.97
N ARG A 291 -6.67 15.42 2.95
CA ARG A 291 -7.11 14.26 2.16
C ARG A 291 -5.94 13.34 1.80
N TYR A 292 -6.23 12.07 1.57
CA TYR A 292 -5.24 11.08 1.13
C TYR A 292 -5.78 10.19 0.02
N ALA A 293 -4.89 9.52 -0.70
CA ALA A 293 -5.21 8.40 -1.57
C ALA A 293 -4.13 7.32 -1.44
N VAL A 294 -4.48 6.08 -1.80
CA VAL A 294 -3.51 5.00 -2.04
C VAL A 294 -3.72 4.56 -3.48
N TYR A 295 -2.72 4.74 -4.33
CA TYR A 295 -2.86 4.62 -5.79
C TYR A 295 -1.50 4.36 -6.47
N ASP A 296 -1.49 3.60 -7.57
CA ASP A 296 -0.36 3.37 -8.49
C ASP A 296 -0.20 4.62 -9.39
N ILE A 297 0.65 5.57 -8.98
CA ILE A 297 0.71 6.92 -9.56
C ILE A 297 1.70 7.05 -10.73
N ASP A 298 2.72 6.19 -10.76
CA ASP A 298 3.74 6.17 -11.81
C ASP A 298 3.51 5.07 -12.88
N SER A 299 2.63 4.10 -12.58
CA SER A 299 2.33 2.91 -13.39
C SER A 299 3.42 1.83 -13.39
N ASP A 300 4.29 1.75 -12.38
CA ASP A 300 5.19 0.61 -12.14
C ASP A 300 4.44 -0.65 -11.65
N GLY A 301 3.39 -0.48 -10.82
CA GLY A 301 2.60 -1.55 -10.21
C GLY A 301 2.72 -1.65 -8.67
N ILE A 302 3.41 -0.72 -8.02
CA ILE A 302 3.36 -0.45 -6.58
C ILE A 302 2.12 0.43 -6.26
N GLU A 303 1.94 0.85 -5.00
CA GLU A 303 0.88 1.78 -4.63
C GLU A 303 1.45 2.80 -3.63
N GLU A 304 1.29 4.07 -3.92
CA GLU A 304 1.91 5.16 -3.17
C GLU A 304 0.87 5.75 -2.21
N LEU A 305 1.31 6.20 -1.03
CA LEU A 305 0.49 7.04 -0.17
C LEU A 305 0.62 8.49 -0.62
N MET A 306 -0.41 8.97 -1.31
CA MET A 306 -0.57 10.38 -1.63
C MET A 306 -1.25 11.08 -0.44
N VAL A 307 -0.68 12.17 0.05
CA VAL A 307 -1.28 12.97 1.14
C VAL A 307 -1.26 14.45 0.78
N VAL A 308 -2.41 15.10 0.92
CA VAL A 308 -2.56 16.55 0.82
C VAL A 308 -2.83 17.11 2.21
N ILE A 309 -1.95 18.00 2.69
CA ILE A 309 -2.01 18.62 4.02
C ILE A 309 -1.89 20.14 3.95
N ASN A 310 -2.53 20.85 4.87
CA ASN A 310 -2.41 22.30 4.96
C ASN A 310 -1.14 22.68 5.73
N ARG A 311 -0.28 23.56 5.18
CA ARG A 311 0.95 24.03 5.82
C ARG A 311 0.92 25.56 6.00
N PRO A 312 0.31 26.07 7.09
CA PRO A 312 0.14 27.50 7.34
C PRO A 312 1.44 28.31 7.30
N GLU A 313 2.53 27.74 7.83
CA GLU A 313 3.85 28.40 7.88
C GLU A 313 4.43 28.65 6.49
N THR A 314 4.16 27.76 5.53
CA THR A 314 4.52 27.95 4.11
C THR A 314 3.47 28.72 3.31
N GLY A 315 2.37 29.15 3.96
CA GLY A 315 1.28 29.92 3.34
C GLY A 315 0.48 29.15 2.27
N ALA A 316 0.59 27.82 2.22
CA ALA A 316 0.09 27.00 1.13
C ALA A 316 -0.25 25.58 1.59
N VAL A 317 -1.10 24.89 0.82
CA VAL A 317 -1.34 23.45 0.95
C VAL A 317 -0.20 22.71 0.24
N ARG A 318 0.11 21.49 0.70
CA ARG A 318 1.18 20.63 0.18
C ARG A 318 0.63 19.29 -0.23
N GLU A 319 1.13 18.76 -1.33
CA GLU A 319 0.91 17.41 -1.80
C GLU A 319 2.23 16.64 -1.71
N ILE A 320 2.15 15.44 -1.13
CA ILE A 320 3.31 14.61 -0.77
C ILE A 320 3.02 13.17 -1.21
N ILE A 321 3.99 12.53 -1.85
CA ILE A 321 3.88 11.15 -2.33
C ILE A 321 4.94 10.30 -1.61
N TYR A 322 4.51 9.18 -1.02
CA TYR A 322 5.38 8.24 -0.32
C TYR A 322 5.26 6.82 -0.89
N GLU A 323 6.40 6.18 -1.20
CA GLU A 323 6.48 4.72 -1.42
C GLU A 323 6.97 4.05 -0.12
N TYR A 324 6.28 3.01 0.35
CA TYR A 324 6.82 2.12 1.40
C TYR A 324 7.25 0.77 0.83
N ASN A 325 8.52 0.46 1.04
CA ASN A 325 9.19 -0.71 0.52
C ASN A 325 9.25 -1.84 1.57
N VAL A 326 8.43 -2.86 1.35
CA VAL A 326 8.21 -3.97 2.30
C VAL A 326 9.44 -4.88 2.45
N ASP A 327 10.28 -5.00 1.41
CA ASP A 327 11.44 -5.92 1.41
C ASP A 327 12.62 -5.41 2.26
N ASN A 328 12.72 -4.09 2.47
CA ASN A 328 13.84 -3.46 3.15
C ASN A 328 13.47 -2.63 4.39
N ASP A 329 12.17 -2.49 4.72
CA ASP A 329 11.64 -1.71 5.84
C ASP A 329 12.06 -0.23 5.75
N SER A 330 11.74 0.41 4.61
CA SER A 330 12.00 1.84 4.38
C SER A 330 10.85 2.57 3.72
N LEU A 331 10.66 3.82 4.14
CA LEU A 331 9.76 4.79 3.56
C LEU A 331 10.58 5.77 2.70
N ASN A 332 10.18 5.96 1.46
CA ASN A 332 10.72 6.96 0.56
C ASN A 332 9.69 8.08 0.36
N ARG A 333 10.13 9.34 0.23
CA ARG A 333 9.28 10.48 -0.15
C ARG A 333 9.64 10.87 -1.58
N GLU A 334 8.83 10.41 -2.52
CA GLU A 334 9.11 10.55 -3.95
C GLU A 334 8.89 11.98 -4.45
N LEU A 335 7.90 12.69 -3.90
CA LEU A 335 7.52 14.05 -4.27
C LEU A 335 7.08 14.86 -3.05
N TYR A 336 7.38 16.16 -3.07
CA TYR A 336 6.85 17.18 -2.17
C TYR A 336 6.64 18.46 -2.97
N THR A 337 5.39 18.92 -3.11
CA THR A 337 4.99 20.05 -3.98
C THR A 337 3.79 20.80 -3.40
N CYS A 338 3.31 21.87 -4.04
CA CYS A 338 2.02 22.48 -3.72
C CYS A 338 0.86 21.53 -4.10
N ASP A 339 -0.36 21.79 -3.63
CA ASP A 339 -1.51 20.97 -4.05
C ASP A 339 -2.08 21.38 -5.42
N GLY A 340 -3.00 20.56 -5.94
CA GLY A 340 -3.71 20.83 -7.20
C GLY A 340 -3.00 20.25 -8.42
N ASN A 341 -2.06 19.32 -8.24
CA ASN A 341 -1.34 18.69 -9.35
C ASN A 341 -2.26 17.78 -10.18
N LYS A 342 -1.99 17.78 -11.48
CA LYS A 342 -2.54 16.84 -12.45
C LYS A 342 -1.60 15.65 -12.57
N HIS A 343 -2.15 14.47 -12.36
CA HIS A 343 -1.43 13.21 -12.42
C HIS A 343 -1.78 12.49 -13.73
N TYR A 344 -0.81 11.85 -14.38
CA TYR A 344 -1.01 11.20 -15.68
C TYR A 344 -0.59 9.72 -15.61
N ASN A 345 -1.29 8.86 -16.35
CA ASN A 345 -1.08 7.40 -16.40
C ASN A 345 0.22 6.93 -17.10
N ASN A 346 1.28 7.71 -16.95
CA ASN A 346 2.62 7.50 -17.45
C ASN A 346 3.72 8.02 -16.49
N GLY A 347 3.37 8.29 -15.22
CA GLY A 347 4.30 8.82 -14.21
C GLY A 347 4.76 10.25 -14.46
N LYS A 348 3.92 11.09 -15.09
CA LYS A 348 4.10 12.54 -15.11
C LYS A 348 3.10 13.23 -14.19
N ILE A 349 3.59 14.26 -13.52
CA ILE A 349 2.81 15.11 -12.63
C ILE A 349 3.04 16.57 -13.03
N ILE A 350 1.98 17.35 -13.20
CA ILE A 350 2.05 18.76 -13.62
C ILE A 350 1.21 19.61 -12.65
N GLY A 351 1.85 20.57 -11.98
CA GLY A 351 1.17 21.46 -11.04
C GLY A 351 2.06 22.64 -10.63
N TRP A 352 1.47 23.57 -9.88
CA TRP A 352 2.11 24.84 -9.55
C TRP A 352 3.24 24.68 -8.52
N ASP A 353 4.39 25.31 -8.79
CA ASP A 353 5.50 25.45 -7.85
C ASP A 353 5.73 26.92 -7.45
N LEU A 354 5.98 27.15 -6.16
CA LEU A 354 6.15 28.49 -5.58
C LEU A 354 7.53 29.11 -5.80
N ASP A 355 8.58 28.30 -5.90
CA ASP A 355 9.96 28.78 -6.08
C ASP A 355 10.26 29.03 -7.56
N ALA A 356 9.66 28.23 -8.45
CA ALA A 356 9.68 28.43 -9.90
C ALA A 356 8.64 29.46 -10.38
N ASN A 357 7.57 29.70 -9.59
CA ASN A 357 6.46 30.60 -9.91
C ASN A 357 5.82 30.29 -11.28
N GLY A 358 5.43 29.03 -11.46
CA GLY A 358 4.86 28.47 -12.68
C GLY A 358 4.47 27.01 -12.49
N ASP A 359 3.91 26.40 -13.53
CA ASP A 359 3.61 24.97 -13.52
C ASP A 359 4.91 24.18 -13.78
N VAL A 360 5.19 23.17 -12.96
CA VAL A 360 6.36 22.30 -13.09
C VAL A 360 5.95 20.93 -13.60
N VAL A 361 6.61 20.47 -14.67
CA VAL A 361 6.50 19.09 -15.16
C VAL A 361 7.47 18.21 -14.38
N ASN A 362 6.94 17.51 -13.39
CA ASN A 362 7.63 16.50 -12.61
C ASN A 362 7.70 15.18 -13.39
N ILE A 363 8.88 14.54 -13.36
CA ILE A 363 9.19 13.31 -14.08
C ILE A 363 9.74 12.29 -13.10
N TYR A 364 9.08 11.13 -13.01
CA TYR A 364 9.53 10.00 -12.19
C TYR A 364 10.85 9.39 -12.71
N ASN A 365 11.75 9.03 -11.80
CA ASN A 365 12.99 8.30 -12.09
C ASN A 365 13.02 6.90 -11.43
N PRO A 366 12.78 5.81 -12.19
CA PRO A 366 12.80 4.45 -11.65
C PRO A 366 14.21 3.91 -11.32
N GLU A 367 15.28 4.72 -11.42
CA GLU A 367 16.62 4.35 -10.90
C GLU A 367 16.84 4.78 -9.44
N ASP A 368 16.10 5.76 -8.91
CA ASP A 368 16.19 6.22 -7.52
C ASP A 368 14.83 6.32 -6.78
N GLY A 369 13.71 6.14 -7.47
CA GLY A 369 12.37 6.18 -6.89
C GLY A 369 11.90 7.59 -6.55
N THR A 370 12.31 8.61 -7.32
CA THR A 370 11.94 10.00 -7.01
C THR A 370 11.41 10.76 -8.22
N TYR A 371 10.56 11.74 -7.96
CA TYR A 371 10.17 12.74 -8.94
C TYR A 371 11.22 13.85 -9.02
N SER A 372 11.49 14.28 -10.25
CA SER A 372 12.44 15.35 -10.53
C SER A 372 11.80 16.45 -11.39
N ASN A 373 12.12 17.71 -11.08
CA ASN A 373 11.67 18.87 -11.86
C ASN A 373 12.29 18.81 -13.26
N GLY A 374 11.49 18.49 -14.29
CA GLY A 374 11.95 18.45 -15.67
C GLY A 374 11.94 19.83 -16.32
N TYR A 375 10.76 20.47 -16.33
CA TYR A 375 10.53 21.77 -16.97
C TYR A 375 9.69 22.68 -16.10
N VAL A 376 9.92 23.98 -16.22
CA VAL A 376 9.06 25.05 -15.70
C VAL A 376 8.29 25.68 -16.86
N ILE A 377 7.00 25.93 -16.65
CA ILE A 377 6.07 26.56 -17.59
C ILE A 377 5.58 27.86 -16.96
N ALA A 378 5.90 29.00 -17.58
CA ALA A 378 5.42 30.31 -17.14
C ALA A 378 4.52 30.96 -18.18
N TYR A 379 3.34 31.36 -17.73
CA TYR A 379 2.33 32.09 -18.48
C TYR A 379 2.77 33.56 -18.70
N ARG A 380 2.34 34.18 -19.80
CA ARG A 380 2.62 35.59 -20.15
C ARG A 380 2.56 36.58 -18.99
N ASP A 381 1.55 36.46 -18.12
CA ASP A 381 1.36 37.35 -16.97
C ASP A 381 2.32 37.04 -15.80
N SER A 382 2.79 35.80 -15.64
CA SER A 382 3.76 35.39 -14.61
C SER A 382 5.22 35.42 -15.08
N MET A 383 5.52 35.54 -16.38
CA MET A 383 6.89 35.62 -16.92
C MET A 383 7.74 36.70 -16.22
N ASN A 384 7.12 37.83 -15.86
CA ASN A 384 7.80 38.96 -15.20
C ASN A 384 8.13 38.71 -13.71
N TRP A 385 7.73 37.57 -13.14
CA TRP A 385 8.04 37.18 -11.75
C TRP A 385 9.18 36.15 -11.68
N ILE A 386 9.67 35.64 -12.82
CA ILE A 386 10.93 34.90 -12.91
C ILE A 386 12.10 35.88 -12.84
N ASN A 387 13.12 35.55 -12.05
CA ASN A 387 14.20 36.47 -11.61
C ASN A 387 15.25 36.91 -12.67
N ASP A 388 14.93 36.88 -13.98
CA ASP A 388 15.94 36.96 -15.06
C ASP A 388 16.08 38.35 -15.74
N ASP A 389 15.25 39.36 -15.43
CA ASP A 389 15.16 40.65 -16.15
C ASP A 389 14.85 40.54 -17.67
N VAL A 390 14.47 39.34 -18.16
CA VAL A 390 14.25 39.09 -19.60
C VAL A 390 12.90 39.67 -20.06
N ILE A 391 12.95 40.52 -21.09
CA ILE A 391 11.76 41.03 -21.78
C ILE A 391 11.24 39.92 -22.71
N PRO A 392 10.04 39.35 -22.48
CA PRO A 392 9.51 38.32 -23.35
C PRO A 392 9.12 38.86 -24.74
N PRO A 393 9.14 38.02 -25.80
CA PRO A 393 8.56 38.35 -27.09
C PRO A 393 7.10 38.83 -26.98
N THR A 394 6.70 39.72 -27.88
CA THR A 394 5.34 40.30 -27.88
C THR A 394 4.25 39.27 -28.21
N ASP A 395 4.63 38.20 -28.88
CA ASP A 395 3.79 37.22 -29.55
C ASP A 395 3.78 35.83 -28.89
N CYS A 396 4.52 35.62 -27.79
CA CYS A 396 4.48 34.36 -27.02
C CYS A 396 3.56 34.43 -25.79
N ASP A 397 2.83 33.36 -25.53
CA ASP A 397 1.93 33.22 -24.38
C ASP A 397 2.54 32.38 -23.25
N TYR A 398 3.56 31.59 -23.58
CA TYR A 398 4.26 30.68 -22.66
C TYR A 398 5.79 30.81 -22.80
N ARG A 399 6.51 30.69 -21.68
CA ARG A 399 7.95 30.42 -21.63
C ARG A 399 8.12 29.06 -20.97
N VAL A 400 8.81 28.16 -21.66
CA VAL A 400 9.08 26.80 -21.19
C VAL A 400 10.60 26.62 -21.14
N PHE A 401 11.13 26.28 -19.96
CA PHE A 401 12.56 26.05 -19.78
C PHE A 401 12.83 24.80 -18.95
N SER A 402 13.93 24.10 -19.22
CA SER A 402 14.36 22.95 -18.43
C SER A 402 14.93 23.41 -17.08
N PHE A 403 14.76 22.60 -16.03
CA PHE A 403 15.26 22.96 -14.69
C PHE A 403 16.79 23.03 -14.59
N ASP A 404 17.51 22.49 -15.58
CA ASP A 404 18.96 22.63 -15.75
C ASP A 404 19.38 23.79 -16.67
N HIS A 405 18.41 24.60 -17.13
CA HIS A 405 18.55 25.75 -18.02
C HIS A 405 19.31 25.50 -19.34
N LYS A 406 19.30 24.26 -19.85
CA LYS A 406 19.82 23.93 -21.19
C LYS A 406 18.83 24.23 -22.31
N GLU A 407 17.54 24.19 -22.00
CA GLU A 407 16.45 24.52 -22.92
C GLU A 407 15.67 25.71 -22.34
N ASP A 408 15.38 26.73 -23.16
CA ASP A 408 14.57 27.90 -22.81
C ASP A 408 13.91 28.40 -24.10
N THR A 409 12.58 28.31 -24.18
CA THR A 409 11.80 28.51 -25.41
C THR A 409 10.55 29.32 -25.12
N TYR A 410 10.27 30.30 -25.98
CA TYR A 410 9.02 31.06 -25.99
C TYR A 410 8.06 30.46 -27.01
N MET A 411 6.79 30.28 -26.64
CA MET A 411 5.78 29.57 -27.43
C MET A 411 4.47 30.36 -27.47
N THR A 412 3.77 30.29 -28.61
CA THR A 412 2.33 30.60 -28.71
C THR A 412 1.48 29.54 -28.02
N GLU A 413 0.19 29.81 -27.81
CA GLU A 413 -0.77 28.81 -27.31
C GLU A 413 -0.84 27.54 -28.20
N GLU A 414 -0.72 27.64 -29.53
CA GLU A 414 -0.74 26.49 -30.43
C GLU A 414 0.52 25.61 -30.27
N GLU A 415 1.70 26.23 -30.21
CA GLU A 415 2.98 25.55 -29.99
C GLU A 415 3.07 24.91 -28.60
N TYR A 416 2.59 25.61 -27.56
CA TYR A 416 2.54 25.09 -26.19
C TYR A 416 1.61 23.86 -26.08
N ASN A 417 0.43 23.90 -26.68
CA ASN A 417 -0.49 22.76 -26.66
C ASN A 417 0.09 21.53 -27.39
N GLN A 418 0.83 21.73 -28.49
CA GLN A 418 1.56 20.63 -29.15
C GLN A 418 2.70 20.11 -28.27
N TRP A 419 3.52 20.99 -27.67
CA TRP A 419 4.58 20.57 -26.75
C TRP A 419 4.03 19.80 -25.54
N LEU A 420 2.91 20.23 -24.96
CA LEU A 420 2.25 19.55 -23.85
C LEU A 420 1.70 18.18 -24.26
N ALA A 421 1.16 18.06 -25.47
CA ALA A 421 0.73 16.78 -26.04
C ALA A 421 1.92 15.83 -26.28
N ASP A 422 3.07 16.34 -26.72
CA ASP A 422 4.31 15.57 -26.89
C ASP A 422 4.91 15.16 -25.55
N GLN A 423 4.86 16.03 -24.53
CA GLN A 423 5.33 15.72 -23.17
C GLN A 423 4.46 14.69 -22.47
N THR A 424 3.13 14.83 -22.54
CA THR A 424 2.19 13.83 -21.99
C THR A 424 2.15 12.57 -22.85
N ALA A 425 2.62 12.62 -24.10
CA ALA A 425 2.59 11.54 -25.09
C ALA A 425 1.19 10.91 -25.29
N GLY A 426 0.13 11.72 -25.12
CA GLY A 426 -1.26 11.27 -25.17
C GLY A 426 -1.74 10.50 -23.93
N ALA A 427 -1.04 10.62 -22.79
CA ALA A 427 -1.47 10.07 -21.51
C ALA A 427 -2.80 10.66 -21.03
N THR A 428 -3.52 9.88 -20.23
CA THR A 428 -4.80 10.25 -19.62
C THR A 428 -4.57 10.83 -18.23
N GLU A 429 -5.22 11.96 -17.93
CA GLU A 429 -5.25 12.57 -16.59
C GLU A 429 -6.02 11.63 -15.63
N LEU A 430 -5.43 11.35 -14.46
CA LEU A 430 -5.92 10.36 -13.50
C LEU A 430 -6.95 10.98 -12.54
N GLU A 431 -8.10 10.32 -12.38
CA GLU A 431 -9.08 10.65 -11.34
C GLU A 431 -8.67 9.99 -10.02
N ILE A 432 -7.89 10.71 -9.21
CA ILE A 432 -7.36 10.22 -7.94
C ILE A 432 -8.49 10.05 -6.90
N PRO A 433 -8.64 8.86 -6.27
CA PRO A 433 -9.77 8.55 -5.39
C PRO A 433 -9.54 9.11 -3.96
N TRP A 434 -9.54 10.44 -3.84
CA TRP A 434 -9.30 11.15 -2.58
C TRP A 434 -10.31 10.80 -1.47
N LYS A 435 -9.80 10.25 -0.38
CA LYS A 435 -10.48 10.05 0.91
C LYS A 435 -10.09 11.14 1.91
N LYS A 436 -10.87 11.31 2.99
CA LYS A 436 -10.50 12.19 4.12
C LYS A 436 -9.50 11.51 5.06
N ILE A 437 -8.62 12.29 5.69
CA ILE A 437 -7.77 11.78 6.77
C ILE A 437 -8.59 11.72 8.07
N VAL A 438 -9.40 10.67 8.21
CA VAL A 438 -10.16 10.32 9.42
C VAL A 438 -10.08 8.82 9.66
N ASP A 439 -10.14 8.39 10.91
CA ASP A 439 -9.80 7.01 11.26
C ASP A 439 -10.77 5.96 10.67
N GLU A 440 -12.04 6.28 10.42
CA GLU A 440 -12.94 5.32 9.78
C GLU A 440 -12.56 4.98 8.33
N GLU A 441 -11.82 5.86 7.64
CA GLU A 441 -11.44 5.70 6.23
C GLU A 441 -10.21 4.80 6.01
N TYR A 442 -9.21 4.81 6.92
CA TYR A 442 -7.96 4.04 6.77
C TYR A 442 -7.80 2.85 7.73
N ARG A 443 -8.59 2.78 8.82
CA ARG A 443 -8.61 1.65 9.78
C ARG A 443 -8.96 0.30 9.14
N GLU A 444 -9.49 0.29 7.92
CA GLU A 444 -9.67 -0.94 7.13
C GLU A 444 -8.34 -1.64 6.78
N TYR A 445 -7.24 -0.91 6.58
CA TYR A 445 -5.95 -1.49 6.21
C TYR A 445 -5.30 -2.26 7.37
N ALA A 446 -5.32 -1.69 8.58
CA ALA A 446 -4.84 -2.37 9.79
C ALA A 446 -5.69 -3.61 10.12
N LYS A 447 -7.01 -3.54 9.94
CA LYS A 447 -7.91 -4.70 10.07
C LYS A 447 -7.59 -5.82 9.07
N ALA A 448 -7.29 -5.48 7.81
CA ALA A 448 -6.89 -6.46 6.81
C ALA A 448 -5.57 -7.17 7.20
N TYR A 449 -4.58 -6.41 7.68
CA TYR A 449 -3.31 -6.97 8.16
C TYR A 449 -3.49 -7.88 9.38
N SER A 450 -4.29 -7.46 10.36
CA SER A 450 -4.63 -8.26 11.53
C SER A 450 -5.44 -9.53 11.19
N ALA A 451 -6.32 -9.49 10.19
CA ALA A 451 -7.02 -10.68 9.69
C ALA A 451 -6.05 -11.69 9.05
N MET A 452 -5.12 -11.21 8.23
CA MET A 452 -4.06 -12.04 7.61
C MET A 452 -3.10 -12.63 8.66
N MET A 453 -2.72 -11.85 9.68
CA MET A 453 -1.97 -12.33 10.85
C MET A 453 -2.72 -13.46 11.56
N LEU A 454 -4.03 -13.32 11.75
CA LEU A 454 -4.88 -14.35 12.37
C LEU A 454 -5.00 -15.62 11.50
N GLU A 455 -5.03 -15.51 10.17
CA GLU A 455 -4.96 -16.66 9.26
C GLU A 455 -3.61 -17.38 9.38
N ASN A 456 -2.49 -16.65 9.42
CA ASN A 456 -1.16 -17.21 9.63
C ASN A 456 -1.05 -17.95 10.98
N VAL A 457 -1.62 -17.39 12.05
CA VAL A 457 -1.73 -18.07 13.36
C VAL A 457 -2.52 -19.38 13.22
N LYS A 458 -3.73 -19.33 12.64
CA LYS A 458 -4.59 -20.50 12.48
C LYS A 458 -3.94 -21.61 11.65
N ALA A 459 -3.16 -21.27 10.63
CA ALA A 459 -2.42 -22.22 9.81
C ALA A 459 -1.28 -22.95 10.57
N HIS A 460 -0.79 -22.38 11.68
CA HIS A 460 0.26 -22.98 12.53
C HIS A 460 -0.28 -23.76 13.73
N LEU A 461 -1.56 -23.57 14.10
CA LEU A 461 -2.20 -24.34 15.18
C LEU A 461 -2.44 -25.79 14.75
N GLN A 462 -2.28 -26.73 15.70
CA GLN A 462 -2.59 -28.14 15.48
C GLN A 462 -4.10 -28.37 15.43
N GLU A 463 -4.54 -29.42 14.72
CA GLU A 463 -5.96 -29.78 14.64
C GLU A 463 -6.55 -30.00 16.04
N GLY A 464 -7.55 -29.19 16.41
CA GLY A 464 -8.17 -29.21 17.74
C GLY A 464 -7.40 -28.50 18.86
N GLN A 465 -6.35 -27.73 18.54
CA GLN A 465 -5.65 -26.87 19.49
C GLN A 465 -6.50 -25.65 19.86
N ASN A 466 -6.63 -25.37 21.16
CA ASN A 466 -7.38 -24.22 21.65
C ASN A 466 -6.45 -23.03 21.83
N ASP A 467 -6.87 -21.85 21.38
CA ASP A 467 -6.05 -20.65 21.47
C ASP A 467 -6.82 -19.43 22.01
N ILE A 468 -6.28 -18.87 23.10
CA ILE A 468 -6.81 -17.71 23.82
C ILE A 468 -6.80 -16.46 22.92
N GLY A 469 -5.73 -16.26 22.15
CA GLY A 469 -5.56 -15.09 21.29
C GLY A 469 -6.48 -15.13 20.09
N VAL A 470 -6.64 -16.30 19.46
CA VAL A 470 -7.65 -16.49 18.39
C VAL A 470 -9.06 -16.22 18.92
N SER A 471 -9.42 -16.83 20.05
CA SER A 471 -10.76 -16.65 20.67
C SER A 471 -11.05 -15.21 21.08
N TYR A 472 -10.03 -14.47 21.50
CA TYR A 472 -10.10 -13.06 21.88
C TYR A 472 -10.33 -12.16 20.66
N ILE A 473 -9.53 -12.32 19.60
CA ILE A 473 -9.62 -11.53 18.36
C ILE A 473 -10.93 -11.82 17.62
N GLU A 474 -11.30 -13.10 17.44
CA GLU A 474 -12.59 -13.47 16.81
C GLU A 474 -13.81 -13.07 17.67
N GLY A 475 -13.60 -12.87 18.97
CA GLY A 475 -14.58 -12.31 19.89
C GLY A 475 -14.83 -10.81 19.76
N GLY A 476 -14.11 -10.11 18.87
CA GLY A 476 -14.12 -8.65 18.78
C GLY A 476 -13.40 -8.00 19.96
N ASP A 477 -12.16 -8.42 20.18
CA ASP A 477 -11.29 -7.97 21.28
C ASP A 477 -11.90 -8.22 22.67
N SER A 478 -12.64 -9.33 22.82
CA SER A 478 -13.42 -9.62 24.02
C SER A 478 -12.78 -10.70 24.91
N CYS A 479 -12.46 -10.31 26.14
CA CYS A 479 -12.08 -11.24 27.22
C CYS A 479 -13.19 -12.27 27.50
N GLU A 480 -14.46 -11.90 27.37
CA GLU A 480 -15.60 -12.81 27.58
C GLU A 480 -15.63 -13.95 26.56
N ALA A 481 -15.14 -13.72 25.34
CA ALA A 481 -15.05 -14.76 24.30
C ALA A 481 -13.94 -15.78 24.63
N ALA A 482 -12.77 -15.30 25.08
CA ALA A 482 -11.71 -16.17 25.58
C ALA A 482 -12.14 -16.94 26.84
N GLU A 483 -12.84 -16.31 27.77
CA GLU A 483 -13.41 -16.93 28.98
C GLU A 483 -14.48 -17.97 28.65
N THR A 484 -15.32 -17.71 27.63
CA THR A 484 -16.32 -18.66 27.14
C THR A 484 -15.66 -19.90 26.52
N MET A 485 -14.63 -19.70 25.67
CA MET A 485 -13.84 -20.81 25.13
C MET A 485 -13.20 -21.63 26.25
N LEU A 486 -12.48 -20.98 27.18
CA LEU A 486 -11.80 -21.64 28.30
C LEU A 486 -12.78 -22.44 29.17
N SER A 487 -13.97 -21.88 29.45
CA SER A 487 -15.04 -22.54 30.23
C SER A 487 -15.62 -23.77 29.53
N SER A 488 -15.59 -23.82 28.20
CA SER A 488 -16.11 -24.94 27.42
C SER A 488 -15.16 -26.16 27.43
N ILE A 489 -13.86 -25.92 27.62
CA ILE A 489 -12.81 -26.97 27.56
C ILE A 489 -12.26 -27.39 28.93
N MET A 490 -12.34 -26.54 29.96
CA MET A 490 -11.85 -26.87 31.30
C MET A 490 -12.62 -26.16 32.42
N ALA A 491 -12.57 -26.73 33.62
CA ALA A 491 -13.27 -26.21 34.80
C ALA A 491 -12.52 -25.02 35.43
N VAL A 492 -12.50 -23.88 34.73
CA VAL A 492 -11.95 -22.63 35.25
C VAL A 492 -12.86 -22.05 36.33
N SER A 493 -12.28 -21.60 37.43
CA SER A 493 -12.93 -20.69 38.38
C SER A 493 -12.44 -19.27 38.13
N TYR A 494 -13.35 -18.33 37.87
CA TYR A 494 -13.04 -16.91 37.71
C TYR A 494 -13.26 -16.16 39.02
N ASP A 495 -12.33 -15.26 39.32
CA ASP A 495 -12.49 -14.19 40.30
C ASP A 495 -12.70 -12.87 39.53
N ASP A 496 -13.68 -12.10 39.96
CA ASP A 496 -14.16 -10.86 39.33
C ASP A 496 -14.58 -9.85 40.43
N GLU A 497 -13.98 -9.93 41.63
CA GLU A 497 -14.27 -8.98 42.74
C GLU A 497 -13.87 -7.52 42.39
N SER A 498 -13.09 -7.30 41.33
CA SER A 498 -12.72 -5.97 40.85
C SER A 498 -13.67 -5.40 39.78
N GLY A 499 -14.31 -6.22 38.95
CA GLY A 499 -15.02 -5.79 37.73
C GLY A 499 -14.10 -5.38 36.58
N ASP A 500 -12.98 -4.75 36.88
CA ASP A 500 -12.01 -4.21 35.93
C ASP A 500 -11.04 -5.27 35.38
N MET A 501 -10.74 -6.30 36.20
CA MET A 501 -9.95 -7.48 35.85
C MET A 501 -10.61 -8.79 36.30
N VAL A 502 -10.57 -9.78 35.40
CA VAL A 502 -11.03 -11.16 35.64
C VAL A 502 -9.83 -12.10 35.76
N ILE A 503 -9.75 -12.89 36.83
CA ILE A 503 -8.62 -13.81 37.07
C ILE A 503 -9.08 -15.27 36.92
N GLY A 504 -8.60 -15.95 35.89
CA GLY A 504 -8.92 -17.35 35.59
C GLY A 504 -7.97 -18.34 36.27
N SER A 505 -8.52 -19.22 37.12
CA SER A 505 -7.79 -20.23 37.87
C SER A 505 -8.22 -21.67 37.56
N LEU A 506 -7.25 -22.59 37.53
CA LEU A 506 -7.44 -24.04 37.40
C LEU A 506 -6.79 -24.74 38.60
N ASP A 507 -7.48 -25.68 39.26
CA ASP A 507 -7.05 -26.30 40.52
C ASP A 507 -6.60 -25.29 41.61
N GLY A 508 -7.28 -24.13 41.68
CA GLY A 508 -6.93 -23.02 42.59
C GLY A 508 -5.59 -22.34 42.25
N LYS A 509 -5.15 -22.40 40.99
CA LYS A 509 -3.94 -21.73 40.49
C LYS A 509 -4.29 -20.88 39.28
N GLU A 510 -4.04 -19.58 39.40
CA GLU A 510 -4.21 -18.62 38.31
C GLU A 510 -3.33 -19.00 37.11
N PHE A 511 -3.87 -18.85 35.91
CA PHE A 511 -3.12 -18.98 34.64
C PHE A 511 -3.55 -17.94 33.59
N TYR A 512 -4.78 -17.43 33.68
CA TYR A 512 -5.36 -16.44 32.79
C TYR A 512 -5.69 -15.14 33.56
N ILE A 513 -5.55 -14.00 32.90
CA ILE A 513 -6.16 -12.73 33.30
C ILE A 513 -6.82 -12.11 32.06
N GLY A 514 -8.05 -11.62 32.18
CA GLY A 514 -8.69 -10.71 31.23
C GLY A 514 -8.76 -9.30 31.82
N SER A 515 -8.31 -8.29 31.08
CA SER A 515 -8.52 -6.88 31.41
C SER A 515 -9.77 -6.37 30.71
N ARG A 516 -10.65 -5.66 31.43
CA ARG A 516 -11.80 -4.94 30.86
C ARG A 516 -11.55 -3.43 30.75
N GLU A 517 -10.57 -2.90 31.48
CA GLU A 517 -10.06 -1.53 31.33
C GLU A 517 -9.12 -1.39 30.12
N ASP A 518 -8.93 -0.14 29.68
CA ASP A 518 -7.88 0.40 28.80
C ASP A 518 -7.48 -0.50 27.62
N ALA A 519 -8.22 -0.34 26.52
CA ALA A 519 -8.18 -1.16 25.30
C ALA A 519 -8.52 -2.66 25.48
N THR A 520 -8.70 -3.15 26.72
CA THR A 520 -8.85 -4.58 27.08
C THR A 520 -7.62 -5.41 26.73
N GLY A 521 -7.59 -6.68 27.16
CA GLY A 521 -6.55 -7.62 26.74
C GLY A 521 -6.47 -8.90 27.58
N VAL A 522 -5.78 -9.89 27.05
CA VAL A 522 -5.69 -11.25 27.63
C VAL A 522 -4.26 -11.64 27.96
N ILE A 523 -4.06 -12.21 29.14
CA ILE A 523 -2.75 -12.62 29.65
C ILE A 523 -2.73 -14.13 29.93
N TYR A 524 -1.85 -14.87 29.27
CA TYR A 524 -1.58 -16.28 29.55
C TYR A 524 -0.23 -16.45 30.27
N GLN A 525 -0.25 -16.98 31.48
CA GLN A 525 0.89 -16.92 32.40
C GLN A 525 1.13 -18.17 33.26
N LYS A 526 2.26 -18.15 33.98
CA LYS A 526 2.65 -19.05 35.07
C LYS A 526 2.99 -20.50 34.66
N LYS A 527 2.17 -21.18 33.87
CA LYS A 527 2.41 -22.57 33.41
C LYS A 527 1.66 -22.89 32.11
N ALA A 528 2.33 -23.57 31.18
CA ALA A 528 1.66 -24.26 30.07
C ALA A 528 0.57 -25.23 30.57
N ILE A 529 -0.54 -25.29 29.83
CA ILE A 529 -1.65 -26.21 29.98
C ILE A 529 -1.72 -27.00 28.68
N ASP A 530 -2.00 -28.30 28.77
CA ASP A 530 -1.95 -29.18 27.61
C ASP A 530 -3.07 -28.78 26.62
N ASN A 531 -2.73 -28.66 25.34
CA ASN A 531 -3.65 -28.24 24.26
C ASN A 531 -4.26 -26.81 24.39
N LEU A 532 -3.52 -25.88 25.03
CA LEU A 532 -3.87 -24.47 25.17
C LEU A 532 -2.69 -23.54 24.85
N THR A 533 -2.92 -22.52 24.01
CA THR A 533 -1.94 -21.47 23.67
C THR A 533 -2.55 -20.06 23.65
N LEU A 534 -1.70 -19.05 23.46
CA LEU A 534 -2.09 -17.68 23.09
C LEU A 534 -1.26 -17.30 21.85
N LEU A 535 -1.91 -17.21 20.69
CA LEU A 535 -1.29 -17.13 19.35
C LEU A 535 -0.18 -18.17 19.17
N GLY A 536 -0.45 -19.44 19.50
CA GLY A 536 0.53 -20.54 19.47
C GLY A 536 1.61 -20.50 20.58
N LEU A 537 1.71 -19.42 21.35
CA LEU A 537 2.67 -19.28 22.46
C LEU A 537 2.17 -19.93 23.76
N TYR A 538 3.11 -20.36 24.61
CA TYR A 538 2.81 -20.88 25.95
C TYR A 538 3.91 -20.60 26.99
N PRO A 539 3.57 -20.42 28.29
CA PRO A 539 4.55 -20.26 29.36
C PRO A 539 5.49 -21.46 29.48
N GLY A 540 6.78 -21.25 29.23
CA GLY A 540 7.82 -22.28 29.22
C GLY A 540 8.50 -22.50 27.86
N MET A 541 7.93 -21.98 26.76
CA MET A 541 8.60 -21.84 25.45
C MET A 541 9.89 -21.02 25.58
N LYS A 542 10.90 -21.22 24.71
CA LYS A 542 12.11 -20.36 24.72
C LYS A 542 11.77 -18.96 24.19
N LYS A 543 12.49 -17.90 24.59
CA LYS A 543 12.28 -16.55 24.01
C LYS A 543 12.57 -16.55 22.51
N GLU A 544 13.61 -17.27 22.10
CA GLU A 544 14.07 -17.30 20.71
C GLU A 544 13.04 -17.98 19.79
N ASP A 545 12.47 -19.11 20.24
CA ASP A 545 11.40 -19.82 19.52
C ASP A 545 10.13 -18.95 19.43
N ALA A 546 9.75 -18.29 20.53
CA ALA A 546 8.56 -17.43 20.59
C ALA A 546 8.66 -16.20 19.67
N VAL A 547 9.84 -15.54 19.65
CA VAL A 547 10.09 -14.36 18.81
C VAL A 547 10.22 -14.72 17.33
N ALA A 548 10.67 -15.94 17.00
CA ALA A 548 10.62 -16.43 15.63
C ALA A 548 9.17 -16.61 15.16
N LEU A 549 8.33 -17.29 15.96
CA LEU A 549 6.96 -17.62 15.60
C LEU A 549 6.08 -16.37 15.40
N ILE A 550 6.14 -15.38 16.29
CA ILE A 550 5.33 -14.16 16.11
C ILE A 550 5.79 -13.31 14.90
N LYS A 551 7.08 -13.37 14.54
CA LYS A 551 7.58 -12.74 13.31
C LYS A 551 7.03 -13.41 12.05
N GLU A 552 6.90 -14.73 12.07
CA GLU A 552 6.28 -15.53 11.00
C GLU A 552 4.78 -15.19 10.81
N TYR A 553 4.11 -14.69 11.86
CA TYR A 553 2.75 -14.15 11.75
C TYR A 553 2.66 -12.67 11.32
N GLY A 554 3.76 -11.91 11.33
CA GLY A 554 3.80 -10.48 10.99
C GLY A 554 4.09 -9.50 12.15
N PHE A 555 4.36 -9.98 13.38
CA PHE A 555 4.72 -9.07 14.48
C PHE A 555 6.18 -8.60 14.37
N HIS A 556 6.37 -7.28 14.24
CA HIS A 556 7.68 -6.62 14.32
C HIS A 556 8.00 -6.15 15.74
N LYS A 557 9.25 -5.71 15.99
CA LYS A 557 9.73 -5.38 17.35
C LYS A 557 9.43 -3.92 17.70
N PHE A 558 8.48 -3.69 18.60
CA PHE A 558 8.20 -2.36 19.16
C PHE A 558 9.17 -2.00 20.30
N SER A 559 9.45 -2.94 21.22
CA SER A 559 10.41 -2.76 22.32
C SER A 559 11.13 -4.06 22.67
N ASP A 560 12.02 -4.06 23.67
CA ASP A 560 12.75 -5.28 24.08
C ASP A 560 11.85 -6.44 24.56
N HIS A 561 10.60 -6.10 24.92
CA HIS A 561 9.58 -7.02 25.39
C HIS A 561 8.25 -6.94 24.63
N ALA A 562 8.01 -5.91 23.82
CA ALA A 562 6.78 -5.71 23.05
C ALA A 562 6.99 -5.91 21.55
N TYR A 563 6.03 -6.52 20.88
CA TYR A 563 6.00 -6.75 19.44
C TYR A 563 4.61 -6.39 18.91
N CYS A 564 4.50 -5.56 17.88
CA CYS A 564 3.22 -5.13 17.33
C CYS A 564 3.05 -5.51 15.85
N THR A 565 1.81 -5.43 15.35
CA THR A 565 1.47 -5.62 13.93
C THR A 565 1.51 -4.32 13.12
N GLY A 566 1.61 -3.17 13.78
CA GLY A 566 1.54 -1.83 13.19
C GLY A 566 1.26 -0.79 14.26
N ASP A 567 1.24 0.49 13.89
CA ASP A 567 0.98 1.60 14.83
C ASP A 567 -0.43 2.21 14.69
N ALA A 568 -1.23 1.80 13.69
CA ALA A 568 -2.62 2.24 13.53
C ALA A 568 -3.60 1.39 14.35
N PHE A 569 -4.74 1.97 14.73
CA PHE A 569 -5.82 1.26 15.41
C PHE A 569 -6.31 0.03 14.63
N GLY A 570 -6.55 -1.07 15.35
CA GLY A 570 -6.82 -2.37 14.75
C GLY A 570 -5.55 -3.21 14.59
N SER A 571 -4.39 -2.66 14.93
CA SER A 571 -3.18 -3.42 15.23
C SER A 571 -3.29 -4.12 16.59
N TYR A 572 -2.40 -5.08 16.83
CA TYR A 572 -2.24 -5.79 18.11
C TYR A 572 -0.80 -5.65 18.62
N VAL A 573 -0.63 -5.76 19.95
CA VAL A 573 0.67 -5.86 20.61
C VAL A 573 0.76 -7.09 21.51
N ILE A 574 1.87 -7.81 21.42
CA ILE A 574 2.24 -8.93 22.29
C ILE A 574 3.38 -8.50 23.21
N TYR A 575 3.18 -8.62 24.53
CA TYR A 575 4.23 -8.46 25.54
C TYR A 575 4.74 -9.82 26.05
N LEU A 576 6.06 -10.01 26.04
CA LEU A 576 6.74 -11.25 26.44
C LEU A 576 7.64 -11.06 27.68
N ASP A 577 7.11 -11.34 28.86
CA ASP A 577 7.96 -11.52 30.06
C ASP A 577 8.76 -12.81 29.92
N CYS A 578 10.08 -12.70 29.98
CA CYS A 578 11.02 -13.80 29.77
C CYS A 578 11.98 -13.95 30.96
N LYS A 579 11.95 -15.12 31.62
CA LYS A 579 12.79 -15.45 32.76
C LYS A 579 13.75 -16.60 32.41
N LYS A 580 15.06 -16.31 32.41
CA LYS A 580 16.13 -17.26 32.04
C LYS A 580 15.97 -17.86 30.63
N GLY A 581 15.69 -17.01 29.63
CA GLY A 581 15.51 -17.43 28.23
C GLY A 581 14.21 -18.19 27.94
N LYS A 582 13.24 -18.16 28.85
CA LYS A 582 11.91 -18.78 28.69
C LYS A 582 10.79 -17.80 28.96
N VAL A 583 9.74 -17.87 28.16
CA VAL A 583 8.48 -17.13 28.34
C VAL A 583 7.85 -17.51 29.69
N LYS A 584 7.50 -16.51 30.51
CA LYS A 584 6.79 -16.64 31.80
C LYS A 584 5.33 -16.25 31.67
N SER A 585 5.06 -15.18 30.92
CA SER A 585 3.72 -14.69 30.60
C SER A 585 3.73 -14.04 29.22
N ILE A 586 2.65 -14.28 28.49
CA ILE A 586 2.30 -13.65 27.22
C ILE A 586 1.09 -12.77 27.52
N GLN A 587 1.11 -11.53 27.07
CA GLN A 587 -0.03 -10.62 27.13
C GLN A 587 -0.32 -10.11 25.72
N LEU A 588 -1.59 -10.05 25.34
CA LEU A 588 -2.08 -9.54 24.06
C LEU A 588 -3.10 -8.44 24.33
N ASN A 589 -2.92 -7.30 23.67
CA ASN A 589 -3.84 -6.16 23.67
C ASN A 589 -4.04 -5.66 22.23
N PRO A 590 -5.16 -4.99 21.92
CA PRO A 590 -5.26 -4.11 20.76
C PRO A 590 -4.27 -2.95 20.93
N PHE A 591 -3.85 -2.33 19.83
CA PHE A 591 -2.76 -1.38 19.85
C PHE A 591 -2.97 -0.24 18.84
N CYS A 592 -2.43 0.92 19.20
CA CYS A 592 -2.17 2.08 18.37
C CYS A 592 -0.95 2.77 18.98
N GLY A 593 0.07 3.08 18.18
CA GLY A 593 1.32 3.72 18.63
C GLY A 593 1.15 5.19 19.04
N PHE A 594 -0.03 5.76 18.78
CA PHE A 594 -0.36 7.17 18.98
C PHE A 594 -1.51 7.38 20.00
N ALA A 595 -2.07 6.29 20.54
CA ALA A 595 -3.01 6.34 21.67
C ALA A 595 -2.25 6.34 23.01
N GLY A 596 -2.75 7.08 24.01
CA GLY A 596 -2.14 7.21 25.34
C GLY A 596 -3.15 7.52 26.44
#